data_AF-A0A5P8M6X4-F1
#
_entry.id   AF-A0A5P8M6X4-F1
#
_cell.length_a   1.000
_cell.length_b   1.000
_cell.length_c   1.000
_cell.angle_alpha   90.00
_cell.angle_beta   90.00
_cell.angle_gamma   90.00
#
_symmetry.space_group_name_H-M   'P 1'
#
loop_
_entity.id
_entity.type
_entity.pdbx_description
1 polymer ?
#
loop_
_entity_poly.entity_id
_entity_poly.type
_entity_poly.pdbx_seq_one_letter_code
_entity_poly.pdbx_strand_id
1 'polypeptide(L)'
;MDATGNTVGFNVGGQQYVKFSESSFVSPLGHTNESQTVSGVFKINVPGHPTWGTAFYNDALQVKGILRGGSRWRVFARKTLSDGKQYYNLGGNQWIRSDYGSFIQ
;
A
#
# COMPACT_ATOMS: atom_id res chain seq x y z
N MET A 1 12.25 29.26 21.21
CA MET A 1 12.24 28.62 22.53
C MET A 1 12.24 29.73 23.57
N ASP A 2 11.16 29.91 24.32
CA ASP A 2 11.01 30.84 25.46
C ASP A 2 10.04 30.23 26.49
N ALA A 3 9.76 30.91 27.62
CA ALA A 3 9.45 30.37 28.97
C ALA A 3 8.24 29.41 29.16
N THR A 4 7.64 28.91 28.09
CA THR A 4 6.70 27.77 28.09
C THR A 4 7.09 26.65 27.12
N GLY A 5 8.30 26.70 26.55
CA GLY A 5 8.93 25.59 25.83
C GLY A 5 8.31 25.25 24.48
N ASN A 6 8.34 26.21 23.55
CA ASN A 6 8.57 26.03 22.08
C ASN A 6 7.40 26.17 21.11
N THR A 7 7.50 27.23 20.31
CA THR A 7 7.03 27.26 18.91
C THR A 7 8.22 27.05 17.97
N VAL A 8 8.11 26.09 17.06
CA VAL A 8 8.72 26.10 15.72
C VAL A 8 7.67 25.57 14.74
N GLY A 9 7.23 26.41 13.81
CA GLY A 9 6.22 26.04 12.82
C GLY A 9 6.78 25.22 11.68
N PHE A 10 5.89 24.50 10.98
CA PHE A 10 6.08 24.17 9.57
C PHE A 10 4.85 24.62 8.79
N ASN A 11 5.09 25.56 7.87
CA ASN A 11 4.17 25.89 6.80
C ASN A 11 4.03 24.65 5.89
N VAL A 12 2.83 24.11 5.75
CA VAL A 12 2.51 23.10 4.74
C VAL A 12 1.44 23.66 3.82
N GLY A 13 1.88 24.48 2.88
CA GLY A 13 1.06 24.90 1.75
C GLY A 13 0.46 23.69 1.02
N GLY A 14 -0.79 23.84 0.57
CA GLY A 14 -1.53 22.85 -0.22
C GLY A 14 -2.86 22.48 0.42
N GLN A 15 -3.90 23.24 0.10
CA GLN A 15 -5.29 22.89 0.39
C GLN A 15 -5.65 21.59 -0.33
N GLN A 16 -6.17 20.58 0.36
CA GLN A 16 -7.15 19.67 -0.25
C GLN A 16 -8.06 19.03 0.79
N TYR A 17 -9.23 19.65 1.00
CA TYR A 17 -10.35 19.03 1.69
C TYR A 17 -10.99 18.03 0.72
N VAL A 18 -10.93 16.72 1.01
CA VAL A 18 -11.73 15.72 0.28
C VAL A 18 -13.01 15.49 1.06
N LYS A 19 -14.16 15.70 0.41
CA LYS A 19 -15.50 15.50 0.97
C LYS A 19 -15.70 14.03 1.38
N PHE A 20 -16.42 13.85 2.48
CA PHE A 20 -16.77 12.59 3.12
C PHE A 20 -17.44 11.60 2.15
N SER A 21 -16.69 10.57 1.74
CA SER A 21 -17.22 9.22 1.49
C SER A 21 -16.13 8.15 1.52
N GLU A 22 -14.85 8.49 1.34
CA GLU A 22 -13.76 7.52 1.44
C GLU A 22 -12.61 8.07 2.26
N SER A 23 -12.41 7.49 3.45
CA SER A 23 -11.29 7.80 4.33
C SER A 23 -9.98 7.43 3.66
N SER A 24 -9.23 8.42 3.19
CA SER A 24 -7.80 8.28 2.89
C SER A 24 -7.09 9.54 3.33
N PHE A 25 -6.58 9.51 4.56
CA PHE A 25 -5.51 10.41 4.96
C PHE A 25 -4.29 10.05 4.12
N VAL A 26 -3.95 10.89 3.14
CA VAL A 26 -2.71 10.77 2.39
C VAL A 26 -1.71 11.70 3.05
N SER A 27 -0.83 11.15 3.87
CA SER A 27 0.38 11.86 4.29
C SER A 27 1.27 12.04 3.04
N PRO A 28 1.58 13.27 2.59
CA PRO A 28 2.30 13.46 1.33
C PRO A 28 3.76 13.01 1.38
N LEU A 29 4.32 12.76 2.58
CA LEU A 29 5.73 12.41 2.79
C LEU A 29 5.94 11.51 4.02
N GLY A 30 5.29 10.34 4.08
CA GLY A 30 5.51 9.41 5.19
C GLY A 30 5.43 7.97 4.73
N HIS A 31 6.54 7.24 4.88
CA HIS A 31 6.53 5.78 5.01
C HIS A 31 5.69 5.44 6.24
N THR A 32 4.37 5.45 6.08
CA THR A 32 3.47 5.04 7.13
C THR A 32 3.31 3.55 6.96
N ASN A 33 3.76 2.80 7.97
CA ASN A 33 3.48 1.37 8.05
C ASN A 33 1.99 1.10 8.37
N GLU A 34 1.11 2.05 8.08
CA GLU A 34 -0.32 2.00 8.35
C GLU A 34 -1.05 1.45 7.13
N SER A 35 -1.94 0.50 7.36
CA SER A 35 -2.70 -0.12 6.28
C SER A 35 -3.93 0.73 5.95
N GLN A 36 -4.08 1.09 4.68
CA GLN A 36 -5.27 1.76 4.17
C GLN A 36 -6.24 0.71 3.62
N THR A 37 -7.47 0.67 4.13
CA THR A 37 -8.51 -0.24 3.62
C THR A 37 -8.85 0.15 2.18
N VAL A 38 -8.80 -0.81 1.26
CA VAL A 38 -9.20 -0.65 -0.14
C VAL A 38 -9.88 -1.94 -0.61
N SER A 39 -10.85 -1.83 -1.52
CA SER A 39 -11.54 -2.99 -2.08
C SER A 39 -11.37 -3.03 -3.59
N GLY A 40 -11.06 -4.20 -4.14
CA GLY A 40 -10.92 -4.43 -5.57
C GLY A 40 -10.36 -5.82 -5.86
N VAL A 41 -10.00 -6.07 -7.11
CA VAL A 41 -9.37 -7.32 -7.56
C VAL A 41 -7.99 -7.03 -8.12
N PHE A 42 -6.98 -7.73 -7.61
CA PHE A 42 -5.63 -7.71 -8.16
C PHE A 42 -5.43 -8.92 -9.07
N LYS A 43 -5.14 -8.68 -10.34
CA LYS A 43 -4.70 -9.72 -11.29
C LYS A 43 -3.18 -9.78 -11.27
N ILE A 44 -2.62 -10.98 -11.18
CA ILE A 44 -1.16 -11.17 -11.30
C ILE A 44 -0.77 -11.18 -12.78
N ASN A 45 0.10 -10.26 -13.16
CA ASN A 45 0.66 -10.12 -14.51
C ASN A 45 2.00 -9.40 -14.39
N VAL A 46 3.06 -10.17 -14.09
CA VAL A 46 4.41 -9.64 -13.89
C VAL A 46 4.86 -8.88 -15.16
N PRO A 47 5.38 -7.65 -15.04
CA PRO A 47 5.86 -6.88 -16.18
C PRO A 47 6.91 -7.64 -16.99
N GLY A 48 6.75 -7.67 -18.32
CA GLY A 48 7.61 -8.43 -19.24
C GLY A 48 7.34 -9.95 -19.28
N HIS A 49 6.68 -10.52 -18.27
CA HIS A 49 6.44 -11.96 -18.14
C HIS A 49 5.06 -12.27 -17.55
N PRO A 50 3.94 -11.97 -18.23
CA PRO A 50 2.60 -11.99 -17.65
C PRO A 50 2.10 -13.38 -17.20
N THR A 51 2.75 -14.46 -17.64
CA THR A 51 2.45 -15.84 -17.24
C THR A 51 3.22 -16.30 -15.99
N TRP A 52 4.20 -15.53 -15.53
CA TRP A 52 4.99 -15.89 -14.36
C TRP A 52 4.20 -15.69 -13.06
N GLY A 53 4.45 -16.59 -12.10
CA GLY A 53 4.01 -16.39 -10.74
C GLY A 53 4.89 -15.38 -10.00
N THR A 54 4.43 -14.92 -8.84
CA THR A 54 5.19 -14.03 -7.97
C THR A 54 5.03 -14.39 -6.50
N ALA A 55 6.01 -14.00 -5.70
CA ALA A 55 6.01 -14.26 -4.26
C ALA A 55 4.92 -13.45 -3.55
N PHE A 56 4.36 -14.07 -2.51
CA PHE A 56 3.62 -13.35 -1.47
C PHE A 56 4.35 -13.45 -0.13
N TYR A 57 4.10 -12.46 0.70
CA TYR A 57 4.82 -12.21 1.94
C TYR A 57 3.86 -12.18 3.13
N ASN A 58 4.38 -12.44 4.32
CA ASN A 58 3.72 -12.07 5.56
C ASN A 58 4.10 -10.64 6.01
N ASP A 59 3.56 -10.19 7.13
CA ASP A 59 3.80 -8.87 7.75
C ASP A 59 5.27 -8.65 8.11
N ALA A 60 6.02 -9.73 8.36
CA ALA A 60 7.46 -9.71 8.60
C ALA A 60 8.28 -9.75 7.30
N LEU A 61 7.65 -9.59 6.14
CA LEU A 61 8.25 -9.64 4.80
C LEU A 61 8.98 -10.95 4.46
N GLN A 62 8.61 -12.03 5.13
CA GLN A 62 9.09 -13.36 4.80
C GLN A 62 8.26 -13.91 3.64
N VAL A 63 8.95 -14.45 2.63
CA VAL A 63 8.28 -15.15 1.53
C VAL A 63 7.54 -16.37 2.09
N LYS A 64 6.24 -16.46 1.81
CA LYS A 64 5.38 -17.56 2.27
C LYS A 64 4.95 -18.50 1.15
N GLY A 65 5.09 -18.08 -0.10
CA GLY A 65 4.84 -18.94 -1.27
C GLY A 65 4.76 -18.13 -2.56
N ILE A 66 4.34 -18.80 -3.63
CA ILE A 66 4.17 -18.22 -4.96
C ILE A 66 2.69 -18.25 -5.36
N LEU A 67 2.20 -17.13 -5.85
CA LEU A 67 0.89 -17.03 -6.50
C LEU A 67 1.06 -17.19 -8.01
N ARG A 68 0.16 -17.94 -8.65
CA ARG A 68 0.25 -18.24 -10.08
C ARG A 68 0.01 -16.99 -10.93
N GLY A 69 0.74 -16.85 -12.03
CA GLY A 69 0.49 -15.82 -13.05
C GLY A 69 -0.94 -15.92 -13.59
N GLY A 70 -1.55 -14.77 -13.88
CA GLY A 70 -2.93 -14.68 -14.35
C GLY A 70 -4.03 -14.90 -13.28
N SER A 71 -3.69 -15.40 -12.09
CA SER A 71 -4.65 -15.54 -10.99
C SER A 71 -5.17 -14.19 -10.50
N ARG A 72 -6.36 -14.18 -9.90
CA ARG A 72 -7.07 -12.98 -9.45
C ARG A 72 -7.38 -13.11 -7.97
N TRP A 73 -7.13 -12.05 -7.22
CA TRP A 73 -7.25 -12.03 -5.76
C TRP A 73 -8.03 -10.81 -5.32
N ARG A 74 -8.92 -10.98 -4.35
CA ARG A 74 -9.58 -9.85 -3.70
C ARG A 74 -8.55 -9.09 -2.86
N VAL A 75 -8.59 -7.76 -2.95
CA VAL A 75 -7.76 -6.87 -2.15
C VAL A 75 -8.60 -6.32 -1.02
N PHE A 76 -8.02 -6.29 0.18
CA PHE A 76 -8.66 -5.77 1.39
C PHE A 76 -7.99 -4.49 1.90
N ALA A 77 -6.71 -4.33 1.62
CA ALA A 77 -5.95 -3.16 2.04
C ALA A 77 -4.71 -2.93 1.18
N ARG A 78 -4.13 -1.74 1.28
CA ARG A 78 -2.81 -1.40 0.75
C ARG A 78 -1.92 -0.79 1.82
N LYS A 79 -0.61 -0.87 1.62
CA LYS A 79 0.40 -0.30 2.52
C LYS A 79 1.66 0.03 1.74
N THR A 80 2.31 1.14 2.08
CA THR A 80 3.65 1.46 1.56
C THR A 80 4.67 1.19 2.67
N LEU A 81 5.66 0.36 2.38
CA LEU A 81 6.67 -0.01 3.37
C LEU A 81 7.86 0.96 3.35
N SER A 82 8.79 0.79 4.28
CA SER A 82 10.01 1.60 4.40
C SER A 82 10.94 1.51 3.19
N ASP A 83 10.77 0.50 2.33
CA ASP A 83 11.45 0.37 1.04
C ASP A 83 10.84 1.25 -0.07
N GLY A 84 9.81 2.04 0.25
CA GLY A 84 9.07 2.88 -0.69
C GLY A 84 8.18 2.08 -1.65
N LYS A 85 8.05 0.76 -1.47
CA LYS A 85 7.21 -0.09 -2.32
C LYS A 85 5.83 -0.23 -1.71
N GLN A 86 4.84 -0.24 -2.60
CA GLN A 86 3.45 -0.45 -2.23
C GLN A 86 3.07 -1.92 -2.36
N TYR A 87 2.34 -2.42 -1.37
CA TYR A 87 1.84 -3.79 -1.28
C TYR A 87 0.32 -3.80 -1.12
N TYR A 88 -0.32 -4.88 -1.60
CA TYR A 88 -1.73 -5.16 -1.41
C TYR A 88 -1.93 -6.36 -0.48
N ASN A 89 -2.86 -6.26 0.46
CA ASN A 89 -3.31 -7.36 1.31
C ASN A 89 -4.36 -8.18 0.57
N LEU A 90 -4.14 -9.49 0.44
CA LEU A 90 -5.04 -10.43 -0.22
C LEU A 90 -5.88 -11.26 0.75
N GLY A 91 -5.84 -10.92 2.04
CA GLY A 91 -6.52 -11.58 3.15
C GLY A 91 -5.54 -12.07 4.20
N GLY A 92 -5.84 -11.80 5.48
CA GLY A 92 -5.00 -12.22 6.60
C GLY A 92 -3.56 -11.73 6.46
N ASN A 93 -2.60 -12.64 6.60
CA ASN A 93 -1.16 -12.34 6.59
C ASN A 93 -0.52 -12.60 5.21
N GLN A 94 -1.17 -12.12 4.14
CA GLN A 94 -0.76 -12.33 2.76
C GLN A 94 -0.68 -10.99 2.01
N TRP A 95 0.54 -10.60 1.66
CA TRP A 95 0.86 -9.34 0.99
C TRP A 95 1.56 -9.60 -0.34
N ILE A 96 1.22 -8.81 -1.36
CA ILE A 96 1.85 -8.87 -2.69
C ILE A 96 2.33 -7.49 -3.11
N ARG A 97 3.47 -7.43 -3.80
CA ARG A 97 3.95 -6.20 -4.42
C ARG A 97 2.99 -5.73 -5.52
N SER A 98 2.60 -4.46 -5.45
CA SER A 98 1.62 -3.85 -6.36
C SER A 98 2.08 -3.80 -7.83
N ASP A 99 3.38 -3.80 -8.09
CA ASP A 99 3.96 -3.75 -9.44
C ASP A 99 4.10 -5.13 -10.11
N TYR A 100 3.72 -6.22 -9.45
CA TYR A 100 3.65 -7.55 -10.07
C TYR A 100 2.27 -7.89 -10.64
N GLY A 101 1.45 -6.87 -10.83
CA GLY A 101 0.16 -7.06 -11.45
C GLY A 101 -0.60 -5.78 -11.69
N SER A 102 -1.92 -5.92 -11.82
CA SER A 102 -2.83 -4.82 -12.11
C SER A 102 -4.01 -4.84 -11.14
N PHE A 103 -4.27 -3.70 -10.52
CA PHE A 103 -5.44 -3.48 -9.69
C PHE A 103 -6.64 -3.10 -10.56
N ILE A 104 -7.78 -3.75 -10.32
CA ILE A 104 -9.03 -3.58 -11.05
C ILE A 104 -10.09 -3.25 -10.02
N GLN A 105 -10.68 -2.06 -10.15
CA GLN A 105 -11.74 -1.56 -9.27
C GLN A 105 -13.12 -1.98 -9.78
#